data_AF-A0AAN6RD08-F1
#
_entry.id   AF-A0AAN6RD08-F1
#
_cell.length_a   1.000
_cell.length_b   1.000
_cell.length_c   1.000
_cell.angle_alpha   90.00
_cell.angle_beta   90.00
_cell.angle_gamma   90.00
#
_symmetry.space_group_name_H-M   'P 1'
#
loop_
_entity.id
_entity.type
_entity.pdbx_description
1 polymer ?
#
loop_
_entity_poly.entity_id
_entity_poly.type
_entity_poly.pdbx_seq_one_letter_code
_entity_poly.pdbx_strand_id
1 'polypeptide(L)'
;MVSTRSHPAAFPPPEASPTKPSPRKSRTSTPDRAAPVGVERSLRERAVENSVAAGGEAWSHTASNLTIAWIAVSLPLVIWDSLYILLRPHTMAGGALQWPIWKPYEIYASIDHVYGWPGWDNNDGFGGGQGAMNVIEVVLYGLYMMIVYNHGVQAEGGSGIQIGHGVKGWMSGGVKVRGRAGNKAVMLGFVASIMTLSKTVLYYLVEYFAGFKNTAHNDWITLALFYGVMNGLWVIFPAYMSITFGSDIFAALEAATKSEAKKDN
;
A
#
# COMPACT_ATOMS: atom_id res chain seq x y z
N MET A 1 31.93 18.81 -56.45
CA MET A 1 32.37 17.49 -55.96
C MET A 1 31.36 17.00 -54.94
N VAL A 2 30.70 15.90 -55.30
CA VAL A 2 30.06 14.84 -54.50
C VAL A 2 29.05 15.19 -53.39
N SER A 3 27.78 14.95 -53.76
CA SER A 3 26.61 14.65 -52.92
C SER A 3 26.66 13.20 -52.41
N THR A 4 26.15 12.91 -51.20
CA THR A 4 24.96 12.03 -50.96
C THR A 4 24.69 11.83 -49.46
N ARG A 5 23.41 11.98 -49.08
CA ARG A 5 22.78 11.49 -47.84
C ARG A 5 22.33 10.04 -48.06
N SER A 6 22.40 9.19 -47.03
CA SER A 6 21.89 7.81 -47.08
C SER A 6 21.16 7.46 -45.78
N HIS A 7 19.84 7.29 -45.86
CA HIS A 7 19.01 6.62 -44.85
C HIS A 7 18.84 5.13 -45.22
N PRO A 8 18.70 4.20 -44.26
CA PRO A 8 18.43 2.79 -44.55
C PRO A 8 17.00 2.56 -45.07
N ALA A 9 16.90 1.66 -46.05
CA ALA A 9 15.73 1.36 -46.87
C ALA A 9 14.65 0.52 -46.14
N ALA A 10 13.40 0.70 -46.59
CA ALA A 10 12.24 -0.09 -46.23
C ALA A 10 12.31 -1.52 -46.81
N PHE A 11 11.83 -2.50 -46.03
CA PHE A 11 11.68 -3.89 -46.44
C PHE A 11 10.55 -4.08 -47.46
N PRO A 12 10.73 -4.90 -48.52
CA PRO A 12 9.65 -5.25 -49.44
C PRO A 12 8.78 -6.41 -48.88
N PRO A 13 7.49 -6.49 -49.26
CA PRO A 13 6.57 -7.54 -48.83
C PRO A 13 6.84 -8.89 -49.56
N PRO A 14 6.43 -10.04 -48.98
CA PRO A 14 6.75 -11.35 -49.53
C PRO A 14 5.94 -11.69 -50.81
N GLU A 15 6.64 -12.23 -51.81
CA GLU A 15 6.08 -12.76 -53.05
C GLU A 15 5.33 -14.08 -52.84
N ALA A 16 4.24 -14.25 -53.60
CA ALA A 16 3.45 -15.47 -53.69
C ALA A 16 3.67 -16.18 -55.04
N SER A 17 3.80 -17.52 -55.05
CA SER A 17 3.36 -18.50 -56.11
C SER A 17 4.17 -19.82 -56.07
N PRO A 18 3.79 -20.95 -56.74
CA PRO A 18 2.49 -21.42 -57.24
C PRO A 18 2.14 -22.93 -56.98
N THR A 19 0.84 -23.25 -57.20
CA THR A 19 0.10 -24.53 -57.43
C THR A 19 0.77 -25.59 -58.34
N LYS A 20 0.58 -26.95 -58.33
CA LYS A 20 -0.57 -27.95 -58.24
C LYS A 20 0.04 -29.40 -58.47
N PRO A 21 -0.67 -30.56 -58.65
CA PRO A 21 -1.79 -31.25 -57.95
C PRO A 21 -1.64 -32.81 -57.68
N SER A 22 -2.34 -33.36 -56.65
CA SER A 22 -3.00 -34.71 -56.46
C SER A 22 -2.28 -36.08 -56.73
N PRO A 23 -2.72 -37.27 -56.20
CA PRO A 23 -4.08 -37.65 -55.74
C PRO A 23 -4.25 -38.48 -54.42
N ARG A 24 -5.41 -38.23 -53.79
CA ARG A 24 -6.38 -39.13 -53.10
C ARG A 24 -5.95 -40.54 -52.62
N LYS A 25 -6.15 -40.82 -51.32
CA LYS A 25 -6.88 -42.02 -50.85
C LYS A 25 -7.71 -41.72 -49.59
N SER A 26 -8.92 -42.25 -49.62
CA SER A 26 -10.06 -42.07 -48.72
C SER A 26 -9.93 -42.77 -47.38
N ARG A 27 -10.50 -42.17 -46.32
CA ARG A 27 -11.47 -42.88 -45.46
C ARG A 27 -12.39 -41.88 -44.75
N THR A 28 -13.67 -42.14 -44.95
CA THR A 28 -14.86 -41.47 -44.40
C THR A 28 -15.20 -42.01 -43.01
N SER A 29 -15.53 -41.12 -42.07
CA SER A 29 -16.65 -41.27 -41.14
C SER A 29 -16.98 -39.91 -40.48
N THR A 30 -18.23 -39.48 -40.68
CA THR A 30 -18.96 -38.27 -40.25
C THR A 30 -19.37 -38.33 -38.74
N PRO A 31 -20.16 -37.38 -38.18
CA PRO A 31 -19.71 -36.13 -37.56
C PRO A 31 -20.28 -35.91 -36.12
N ASP A 32 -20.02 -34.72 -35.57
CA ASP A 32 -20.79 -34.02 -34.53
C ASP A 32 -20.75 -34.49 -33.07
N ARG A 33 -19.84 -33.85 -32.31
CA ARG A 33 -20.19 -33.34 -30.98
C ARG A 33 -19.51 -31.98 -30.78
N ALA A 34 -20.29 -30.92 -30.92
CA ALA A 34 -19.86 -29.56 -30.59
C ALA A 34 -19.37 -29.51 -29.13
N ALA A 35 -18.08 -29.26 -28.95
CA ALA A 35 -17.55 -28.83 -27.66
C ALA A 35 -17.99 -27.38 -27.42
N PRO A 36 -18.44 -27.02 -26.21
CA PRO A 36 -18.80 -25.64 -25.93
C PRO A 36 -17.54 -24.79 -26.06
N VAL A 37 -17.68 -23.63 -26.69
CA VAL A 37 -16.66 -22.58 -26.75
C VAL A 37 -16.35 -22.18 -25.31
N GLY A 38 -15.33 -22.79 -24.72
CA GLY A 38 -14.83 -22.45 -23.42
C GLY A 38 -14.20 -21.08 -23.50
N VAL A 39 -14.75 -20.12 -22.77
CA VAL A 39 -14.09 -18.85 -22.48
C VAL A 39 -12.67 -19.18 -22.01
N GLU A 40 -11.65 -18.76 -22.76
CA GLU A 40 -10.26 -18.95 -22.37
C GLU A 40 -10.01 -18.23 -21.04
N ARG A 41 -10.20 -18.96 -19.94
CA ARG A 41 -9.83 -18.47 -18.62
C ARG A 41 -8.33 -18.22 -18.62
N SER A 42 -7.97 -17.04 -18.17
CA SER A 42 -6.59 -16.62 -17.99
C SER A 42 -5.82 -17.68 -17.20
N LEU A 43 -4.55 -17.91 -17.53
CA LEU A 43 -3.67 -18.80 -16.76
C LEU A 43 -3.69 -18.45 -15.25
N ARG A 44 -3.91 -17.18 -14.91
CA ARG A 44 -4.10 -16.71 -13.53
C ARG A 44 -5.38 -17.23 -12.88
N GLU A 45 -6.47 -17.38 -13.62
CA GLU A 45 -7.73 -17.93 -13.10
C GLU A 45 -7.64 -19.43 -12.87
N ARG A 46 -6.99 -20.17 -13.78
CA ARG A 46 -6.76 -21.62 -13.60
C ARG A 46 -5.80 -21.93 -12.46
N ALA A 47 -4.76 -21.12 -12.29
CA ALA A 47 -3.84 -21.24 -11.16
C ALA A 47 -4.57 -21.07 -9.81
N VAL A 48 -5.54 -20.15 -9.75
CA VAL A 48 -6.36 -19.86 -8.57
C VAL A 48 -7.31 -21.01 -8.25
N GLU A 49 -8.01 -21.55 -9.23
CA GLU A 49 -8.95 -22.67 -9.03
C GLU A 49 -8.22 -23.93 -8.52
N ASN A 50 -7.02 -24.19 -9.06
CA ASN A 50 -6.17 -25.31 -8.63
C ASN A 50 -5.55 -25.10 -7.24
N SER A 51 -5.33 -23.86 -6.78
CA SER A 51 -4.87 -23.58 -5.40
C SER A 51 -5.98 -23.76 -4.35
N VAL A 52 -7.24 -23.66 -4.74
CA VAL A 52 -8.39 -23.89 -3.85
C VAL A 52 -8.70 -25.38 -3.72
N ALA A 53 -8.45 -26.18 -4.77
CA ALA A 53 -8.72 -27.62 -4.80
C ALA A 53 -7.66 -28.48 -4.09
N ALA A 54 -6.42 -27.99 -3.93
CA ALA A 54 -5.36 -28.73 -3.24
C ALA A 54 -5.35 -28.35 -1.74
N GLY A 55 -5.91 -29.23 -0.90
CA GLY A 55 -6.10 -29.04 0.55
C GLY A 55 -4.84 -28.91 1.42
N GLY A 56 -3.99 -27.92 1.15
CA GLY A 56 -3.15 -27.25 2.15
C GLY A 56 -3.92 -26.07 2.73
N GLU A 57 -3.55 -25.58 3.92
CA GLU A 57 -4.17 -24.37 4.49
C GLU A 57 -4.10 -23.22 3.46
N ALA A 58 -5.26 -22.86 2.90
CA ALA A 58 -5.34 -21.82 1.91
C ALA A 58 -4.79 -20.50 2.50
N TRP A 59 -3.84 -19.89 1.79
CA TRP A 59 -3.17 -18.67 2.22
C TRP A 59 -4.15 -17.57 2.65
N SER A 60 -3.77 -16.81 3.67
CA SER A 60 -4.54 -15.70 4.20
C SER A 60 -3.65 -14.64 4.84
N HIS A 61 -4.01 -13.37 4.64
CA HIS A 61 -3.48 -12.27 5.45
C HIS A 61 -4.27 -12.17 6.77
N THR A 62 -3.60 -11.89 7.89
CA THR A 62 -4.29 -11.76 9.18
C THR A 62 -3.98 -10.43 9.88
N ALA A 63 -4.84 -9.43 9.69
CA ALA A 63 -4.69 -8.14 10.33
C ALA A 63 -4.74 -8.28 11.86
N SER A 64 -3.64 -7.99 12.56
CA SER A 64 -3.62 -8.03 14.03
C SER A 64 -4.57 -6.97 14.62
N ASN A 65 -5.13 -7.25 15.79
CA ASN A 65 -5.98 -6.26 16.48
C ASN A 65 -5.20 -4.98 16.84
N LEU A 66 -3.88 -5.07 17.06
CA LEU A 66 -3.00 -3.91 17.21
C LEU A 66 -2.97 -3.05 15.94
N THR A 67 -2.77 -3.68 14.78
CA THR A 67 -2.80 -3.00 13.48
C THR A 67 -4.13 -2.32 13.22
N ILE A 68 -5.23 -3.03 13.47
CA ILE A 68 -6.59 -2.50 13.31
C ILE A 68 -6.82 -1.30 14.23
N ALA A 69 -6.44 -1.41 15.52
CA ALA A 69 -6.56 -0.32 16.47
C ALA A 69 -5.73 0.90 16.08
N TRP A 70 -4.47 0.68 15.65
CA TRP A 70 -3.61 1.76 15.17
C TRP A 70 -4.23 2.48 13.98
N ILE A 71 -4.67 1.76 12.95
CA ILE A 71 -5.29 2.38 11.77
C ILE A 71 -6.60 3.09 12.14
N ALA A 72 -7.41 2.52 13.03
CA ALA A 72 -8.66 3.14 13.47
C ALA A 72 -8.44 4.48 14.19
N VAL A 73 -7.32 4.63 14.91
CA VAL A 73 -6.94 5.88 15.57
C VAL A 73 -6.21 6.83 14.62
N SER A 74 -5.26 6.32 13.83
CA SER A 74 -4.42 7.14 12.96
C SER A 74 -5.20 7.70 11.77
N LEU A 75 -6.15 6.95 11.20
CA LEU A 75 -6.86 7.37 9.99
C LEU A 75 -7.65 8.68 10.21
N PRO A 76 -8.47 8.85 11.27
CA PRO A 76 -9.07 10.15 11.58
C PRO A 76 -8.05 11.27 11.81
N LEU A 77 -6.94 10.98 12.50
CA LEU A 77 -5.90 11.98 12.78
C LEU A 77 -5.19 12.43 11.51
N VAL A 78 -4.90 11.52 10.58
CA VAL A 78 -4.24 11.82 9.30
C VAL A 78 -5.20 12.55 8.35
N ILE A 79 -6.50 12.22 8.36
CA ILE A 79 -7.52 13.03 7.68
C ILE A 79 -7.52 14.44 8.26
N TRP A 80 -7.53 14.54 9.59
CA TRP A 80 -7.56 15.80 10.30
C TRP A 80 -6.33 16.66 9.88
N ASP A 81 -5.15 16.07 9.94
CA ASP A 81 -3.88 16.70 9.56
C ASP A 81 -3.78 17.11 8.08
N SER A 82 -4.21 16.23 7.17
CA SER A 82 -4.22 16.53 5.73
C SER A 82 -5.06 17.75 5.43
N LEU A 83 -6.27 17.80 6.00
CA LEU A 83 -7.20 18.90 5.77
C LEU A 83 -6.68 20.19 6.39
N TYR A 84 -6.07 20.13 7.58
CA TYR A 84 -5.40 21.29 8.16
C TYR A 84 -4.38 21.87 7.20
N ILE A 85 -3.44 21.06 6.71
CA ILE A 85 -2.32 21.51 5.85
C ILE A 85 -2.78 22.00 4.47
N LEU A 86 -3.70 21.26 3.82
CA LEU A 86 -4.10 21.52 2.43
C LEU A 86 -5.09 22.67 2.28
N LEU A 87 -5.82 23.01 3.34
CA LEU A 87 -6.77 24.11 3.35
C LEU A 87 -6.17 25.40 3.97
N ARG A 88 -4.86 25.44 4.21
CA ARG A 88 -4.17 26.67 4.62
C ARG A 88 -4.33 27.76 3.54
N PRO A 89 -4.51 29.03 3.93
CA PRO A 89 -4.45 29.55 5.29
C PRO A 89 -5.80 29.53 6.04
N HIS A 90 -6.88 29.04 5.43
CA HIS A 90 -8.22 29.10 6.03
C HIS A 90 -8.36 28.32 7.34
N THR A 91 -7.53 27.31 7.55
CA THR A 91 -7.46 26.47 8.75
C THR A 91 -6.50 27.00 9.82
N MET A 92 -5.64 27.97 9.47
CA MET A 92 -4.65 28.55 10.37
C MET A 92 -5.26 29.60 11.30
N ALA A 93 -4.50 30.07 12.29
CA ALA A 93 -4.92 31.12 13.22
C ALA A 93 -5.47 32.35 12.46
N GLY A 94 -6.73 32.72 12.72
CA GLY A 94 -7.42 33.83 12.04
C GLY A 94 -8.08 33.46 10.71
N GLY A 95 -7.98 32.20 10.28
CA GLY A 95 -8.62 31.68 9.07
C GLY A 95 -10.12 31.37 9.25
N ALA A 96 -10.88 31.42 8.15
CA ALA A 96 -12.34 31.25 8.15
C ALA A 96 -12.83 29.86 8.59
N LEU A 97 -12.03 28.81 8.38
CA LEU A 97 -12.36 27.42 8.74
C LEU A 97 -11.74 26.99 10.07
N GLN A 98 -10.96 27.87 10.69
CA GLN A 98 -10.16 27.54 11.85
C GLN A 98 -11.01 27.11 13.05
N TRP A 99 -12.06 27.87 13.35
CA TRP A 99 -13.00 27.55 14.42
C TRP A 99 -14.19 26.75 13.88
N PRO A 100 -14.64 25.68 14.56
CA PRO A 100 -14.15 25.14 15.84
C PRO A 100 -13.11 24.01 15.71
N ILE A 101 -12.90 23.46 14.52
CA ILE A 101 -12.24 22.17 14.32
C ILE A 101 -10.70 22.25 14.43
N TRP A 102 -10.11 23.34 13.94
CA TRP A 102 -8.64 23.50 13.84
C TRP A 102 -8.04 24.39 14.92
N LYS A 103 -8.84 24.88 15.87
CA LYS A 103 -8.33 25.71 16.97
C LYS A 103 -7.17 25.04 17.73
N PRO A 104 -7.19 23.72 18.03
CA PRO A 104 -6.06 23.06 18.69
C PRO A 104 -4.75 23.09 17.89
N TYR A 105 -4.80 23.22 16.56
CA TYR A 105 -3.61 23.32 15.73
C TYR A 105 -2.82 24.60 15.96
N GLU A 106 -3.39 25.66 16.55
CA GLU A 106 -2.59 26.84 16.92
C GLU A 106 -1.47 26.49 17.89
N ILE A 107 -1.76 25.60 18.86
CA ILE A 107 -0.77 25.12 19.82
C ILE A 107 0.28 24.33 19.07
N TYR A 108 -0.15 23.40 18.21
CA TYR A 108 0.80 22.57 17.47
C TYR A 108 1.67 23.37 16.50
N ALA A 109 1.08 24.33 15.78
CA ALA A 109 1.77 25.26 14.87
C ALA A 109 2.73 26.22 15.59
N SER A 110 2.51 26.48 16.88
CA SER A 110 3.46 27.22 17.71
C SER A 110 4.64 26.38 18.16
N ILE A 111 4.47 25.06 18.25
CA ILE A 111 5.53 24.10 18.60
C ILE A 111 6.36 23.78 17.36
N ASP A 112 5.70 23.43 16.26
CA ASP A 112 6.36 23.12 14.99
C ASP A 112 5.98 24.14 13.93
N HIS A 113 6.93 24.99 13.58
CA HIS A 113 6.75 26.05 12.60
C HIS A 113 6.44 25.55 11.17
N VAL A 114 6.66 24.27 10.84
CA VAL A 114 6.19 23.67 9.57
C VAL A 114 4.66 23.80 9.43
N TYR A 115 3.95 23.73 10.55
CA TYR A 115 2.49 23.84 10.61
C TYR A 115 1.99 25.28 10.75
N GLY A 116 2.87 26.23 11.08
CA GLY A 116 2.51 27.61 11.39
C GLY A 116 2.73 28.63 10.28
N TRP A 117 2.51 29.90 10.62
CA TRP A 117 2.77 31.05 9.76
C TRP A 117 4.20 31.09 9.22
N PRO A 118 5.26 30.77 10.00
CA PRO A 118 6.61 30.76 9.45
C PRO A 118 6.79 29.76 8.29
N GLY A 119 6.20 28.57 8.38
CA GLY A 119 6.24 27.59 7.26
C GLY A 119 5.47 28.08 6.03
N TRP A 120 4.31 28.72 6.25
CA TRP A 120 3.48 29.28 5.18
C TRP A 120 4.14 30.48 4.49
N ASP A 121 4.56 31.49 5.25
CA ASP A 121 5.12 32.75 4.75
C ASP A 121 6.45 32.53 4.02
N ASN A 122 7.24 31.56 4.46
CA ASN A 122 8.49 31.17 3.79
C ASN A 122 8.29 30.28 2.56
N ASN A 123 7.04 29.95 2.19
CA ASN A 123 6.72 29.01 1.12
C ASN A 123 7.44 27.65 1.28
N ASP A 124 7.48 27.12 2.50
CA ASP A 124 8.11 25.84 2.79
C ASP A 124 7.25 24.69 2.22
N GLY A 125 7.71 24.12 1.09
CA GLY A 125 6.99 23.05 0.39
C GLY A 125 6.91 21.73 1.16
N PHE A 126 7.71 21.56 2.22
CA PHE A 126 7.77 20.30 2.95
C PHE A 126 6.44 19.96 3.61
N GLY A 127 5.85 20.89 4.35
CA GLY A 127 4.56 20.67 5.03
C GLY A 127 3.44 20.36 4.04
N GLY A 128 3.35 21.09 2.93
CA GLY A 128 2.38 20.80 1.87
C GLY A 128 2.56 19.41 1.24
N GLY A 129 3.83 19.01 1.02
CA GLY A 129 4.18 17.67 0.54
C GLY A 129 3.75 16.57 1.52
N GLN A 130 3.95 16.77 2.83
CA GLN A 130 3.46 15.85 3.85
C GLN A 130 1.93 15.71 3.82
N GLY A 131 1.21 16.83 3.74
CA GLY A 131 -0.25 16.82 3.63
C GLY A 131 -0.76 16.04 2.40
N ALA A 132 -0.09 16.18 1.25
CA ALA A 132 -0.44 15.40 0.05
C ALA A 132 -0.19 13.88 0.25
N MET A 133 0.93 13.51 0.87
CA MET A 133 1.23 12.11 1.20
C MET A 133 0.24 11.53 2.21
N ASN A 134 -0.24 12.35 3.15
CA ASN A 134 -1.27 11.97 4.11
C ASN A 134 -2.61 11.64 3.41
N VAL A 135 -2.99 12.34 2.34
CA VAL A 135 -4.17 11.99 1.55
C VAL A 135 -4.04 10.60 0.92
N ILE A 136 -2.87 10.27 0.39
CA ILE A 136 -2.60 8.93 -0.15
C ILE A 136 -2.68 7.88 0.96
N GLU A 137 -2.14 8.18 2.13
CA GLU A 137 -2.18 7.31 3.31
C GLU A 137 -3.63 7.01 3.72
N VAL A 138 -4.49 8.03 3.74
CA VAL A 138 -5.92 7.89 4.03
C VAL A 138 -6.60 6.96 3.04
N VAL A 139 -6.32 7.10 1.75
CA VAL A 139 -6.92 6.24 0.72
C VAL A 139 -6.47 4.80 0.90
N LEU A 140 -5.16 4.56 1.07
CA LEU A 140 -4.63 3.20 1.16
C LEU A 140 -5.10 2.48 2.43
N TYR A 141 -5.04 3.13 3.59
CA TYR A 141 -5.53 2.55 4.84
C TYR A 141 -7.05 2.45 4.89
N GLY A 142 -7.78 3.40 4.29
CA GLY A 142 -9.23 3.30 4.14
C GLY A 142 -9.65 2.08 3.31
N LEU A 143 -8.98 1.84 2.17
CA LEU A 143 -9.21 0.65 1.35
C LEU A 143 -8.79 -0.64 2.07
N TYR A 144 -7.66 -0.63 2.78
CA TYR A 144 -7.24 -1.75 3.63
C TYR A 144 -8.32 -2.12 4.64
N MET A 145 -8.78 -1.14 5.44
CA MET A 145 -9.81 -1.34 6.45
C MET A 145 -11.14 -1.77 5.86
N MET A 146 -11.53 -1.23 4.69
CA MET A 146 -12.73 -1.66 3.97
C MET A 146 -12.66 -3.15 3.59
N ILE A 147 -11.50 -3.62 3.11
CA ILE A 147 -11.34 -5.04 2.75
C ILE A 147 -11.37 -5.91 4.01
N VAL A 148 -10.66 -5.51 5.07
CA VAL A 148 -10.64 -6.23 6.35
C VAL A 148 -12.05 -6.32 6.95
N TYR A 149 -12.83 -5.25 6.89
CA TYR A 149 -14.21 -5.22 7.39
C TYR A 149 -15.16 -6.11 6.57
N ASN A 150 -15.10 -6.04 5.24
CA ASN A 150 -16.06 -6.75 4.36
C ASN A 150 -15.73 -8.23 4.15
N HIS A 151 -14.46 -8.62 4.27
CA HIS A 151 -14.00 -9.98 3.96
C HIS A 151 -13.30 -10.68 5.13
N GLY A 152 -13.28 -10.03 6.29
CA GLY A 152 -12.62 -10.51 7.49
C GLY A 152 -13.43 -11.55 8.25
N VAL A 153 -12.74 -12.57 8.74
CA VAL A 153 -13.25 -13.51 9.73
C VAL A 153 -12.34 -13.44 10.96
N GLN A 154 -12.94 -13.38 12.16
CA GLN A 154 -12.18 -13.34 13.40
C GLN A 154 -11.25 -14.54 13.52
N ALA A 155 -10.03 -14.30 14.01
CA ALA A 155 -9.00 -15.31 14.21
C ALA A 155 -8.38 -15.17 15.61
N GLU A 156 -8.06 -16.31 16.23
CA GLU A 156 -7.47 -16.37 17.57
C GLU A 156 -6.03 -15.82 17.63
N GLY A 157 -5.39 -15.62 16.47
CA GLY A 157 -4.04 -15.05 16.32
C GLY A 157 -3.92 -14.13 15.11
N GLY A 158 -3.17 -13.03 15.23
CA GLY A 158 -2.79 -12.13 14.12
C GLY A 158 -1.47 -12.50 13.45
N SER A 159 -1.26 -12.11 12.18
CA SER A 159 0.09 -12.09 11.62
C SER A 159 0.81 -10.87 12.18
N GLY A 160 1.94 -11.08 12.83
CA GLY A 160 2.72 -10.03 13.51
C GLY A 160 3.68 -10.61 14.53
N ILE A 161 4.65 -9.80 14.97
CA ILE A 161 5.52 -10.17 16.08
C ILE A 161 4.63 -10.39 17.31
N GLN A 162 4.55 -11.63 17.80
CA GLN A 162 3.93 -11.92 19.08
C GLN A 162 4.79 -11.25 20.14
N ILE A 163 4.40 -10.05 20.57
CA ILE A 163 5.08 -9.32 21.64
C ILE A 163 4.85 -10.10 22.93
N GLY A 164 5.75 -11.05 23.21
CA GLY A 164 5.84 -11.82 24.44
C GLY A 164 4.75 -12.87 24.64
N HIS A 165 5.14 -13.99 25.23
CA HIS A 165 4.29 -15.06 25.76
C HIS A 165 3.30 -14.60 26.87
N GLY A 166 3.05 -13.29 27.03
CA GLY A 166 2.40 -12.67 28.18
C GLY A 166 1.28 -11.67 27.88
N VAL A 167 1.11 -11.19 26.64
CA VAL A 167 -0.04 -10.32 26.28
C VAL A 167 -1.27 -11.21 26.03
N LYS A 168 -1.86 -11.73 27.11
CA LYS A 168 -3.16 -12.42 27.07
C LYS A 168 -4.28 -11.38 26.96
N GLY A 169 -5.06 -11.40 25.88
CA GLY A 169 -6.24 -10.56 25.70
C GLY A 169 -6.57 -10.29 24.24
N TRP A 170 -7.57 -9.43 23.95
CA TRP A 170 -8.01 -9.10 22.59
C TRP A 170 -6.86 -8.73 21.64
N MET A 171 -5.78 -8.12 22.15
CA MET A 171 -4.58 -7.77 21.38
C MET A 171 -3.85 -8.96 20.73
N SER A 172 -4.05 -10.19 21.20
CA SER A 172 -3.45 -11.38 20.58
C SER A 172 -4.22 -11.87 19.35
N GLY A 173 -5.48 -11.46 19.21
CA GLY A 173 -6.34 -11.85 18.09
C GLY A 173 -6.11 -11.02 16.83
N GLY A 174 -6.92 -11.30 15.81
CA GLY A 174 -6.91 -10.55 14.57
C GLY A 174 -8.06 -10.90 13.64
N VAL A 175 -8.04 -10.30 12.46
CA VAL A 175 -9.02 -10.52 11.40
C VAL A 175 -8.33 -11.13 10.20
N LYS A 176 -8.73 -12.36 9.87
CA LYS A 176 -8.18 -13.15 8.77
C LYS A 176 -8.97 -12.89 7.48
N VAL A 177 -8.26 -12.53 6.43
CA VAL A 177 -8.79 -12.29 5.09
C VAL A 177 -8.15 -13.26 4.11
N ARG A 178 -8.97 -14.11 3.48
CA ARG A 178 -8.51 -15.19 2.60
C ARG A 178 -8.44 -14.77 1.12
N GLY A 179 -7.61 -15.49 0.37
CA GLY A 179 -7.59 -15.43 -1.10
C GLY A 179 -7.26 -14.04 -1.67
N ARG A 180 -7.90 -13.68 -2.80
CA ARG A 180 -7.59 -12.44 -3.54
C ARG A 180 -7.81 -11.17 -2.72
N ALA A 181 -8.80 -11.16 -1.82
CA ALA A 181 -9.05 -10.03 -0.93
C ALA A 181 -7.88 -9.83 0.05
N GLY A 182 -7.39 -10.93 0.64
CA GLY A 182 -6.21 -10.91 1.52
C GLY A 182 -4.97 -10.39 0.80
N ASN A 183 -4.74 -10.82 -0.45
CA ASN A 183 -3.60 -10.36 -1.26
C ASN A 183 -3.66 -8.84 -1.48
N LYS A 184 -4.84 -8.30 -1.78
CA LYS A 184 -5.01 -6.85 -1.96
C LYS A 184 -4.81 -6.10 -0.65
N ALA A 185 -5.38 -6.60 0.45
CA ALA A 185 -5.22 -5.99 1.77
C ALA A 185 -3.74 -5.90 2.15
N VAL A 186 -3.00 -7.01 2.13
CA VAL A 186 -1.59 -6.99 2.56
C VAL A 186 -0.73 -6.05 1.68
N MET A 187 -0.99 -5.98 0.38
CA MET A 187 -0.30 -5.04 -0.53
C MET A 187 -0.58 -3.58 -0.16
N LEU A 188 -1.86 -3.22 0.01
CA LEU A 188 -2.27 -1.86 0.36
C LEU A 188 -1.69 -1.44 1.72
N GLY A 189 -1.79 -2.32 2.72
CA GLY A 189 -1.24 -2.10 4.04
C GLY A 189 0.28 -1.90 4.02
N PHE A 190 1.00 -2.74 3.28
CA PHE A 190 2.46 -2.66 3.16
C PHE A 190 2.95 -1.38 2.49
N VAL A 191 2.32 -0.99 1.38
CA VAL A 191 2.67 0.25 0.67
C VAL A 191 2.39 1.47 1.56
N ALA A 192 1.24 1.50 2.22
CA ALA A 192 0.89 2.57 3.15
C ALA A 192 1.89 2.66 4.31
N SER A 193 2.21 1.54 4.96
CA SER A 193 3.08 1.54 6.13
C SER A 193 4.51 1.95 5.80
N ILE A 194 5.06 1.50 4.67
CA ILE A 194 6.39 1.95 4.23
C ILE A 194 6.38 3.43 3.91
N MET A 195 5.36 3.89 3.18
CA MET A 195 5.24 5.30 2.82
C MET A 195 5.17 6.20 4.06
N THR A 196 4.33 5.85 5.05
CA THR A 196 4.22 6.59 6.30
C THR A 196 5.54 6.60 7.07
N LEU A 197 6.21 5.45 7.15
CA LEU A 197 7.51 5.34 7.80
C LEU A 197 8.55 6.24 7.12
N SER A 198 8.69 6.14 5.79
CA SER A 198 9.64 6.93 5.02
C SER A 198 9.38 8.42 5.13
N LYS A 199 8.11 8.85 5.06
CA LYS A 199 7.70 10.24 5.25
C LYS A 199 8.09 10.77 6.64
N THR A 200 7.88 9.97 7.68
CA THR A 200 8.16 10.38 9.07
C THR A 200 9.66 10.40 9.35
N VAL A 201 10.42 9.44 8.83
CA VAL A 201 11.90 9.48 8.90
C VAL A 201 12.43 10.69 8.14
N LEU A 202 11.89 10.97 6.95
CA LEU A 202 12.29 12.14 6.17
C LEU A 202 12.03 13.45 6.93
N TYR A 203 10.92 13.55 7.66
CA TYR A 203 10.65 14.69 8.55
C TYR A 203 11.78 14.93 9.55
N TYR A 204 12.15 13.89 10.31
CA TYR A 204 13.25 14.00 11.27
C TYR A 204 14.57 14.40 10.61
N LEU A 205 14.85 13.85 9.42
CA LEU A 205 16.07 14.17 8.67
C LEU A 205 16.06 15.62 8.17
N VAL A 206 14.94 16.09 7.63
CA VAL A 206 14.79 17.48 7.17
C VAL A 206 14.99 18.44 8.33
N GLU A 207 14.39 18.17 9.49
CA GLU A 207 14.54 19.02 10.67
C GLU A 207 16.00 19.00 11.19
N TYR A 208 16.64 17.84 11.22
CA TYR A 208 18.05 17.71 11.57
C TYR A 208 18.98 18.50 10.64
N PHE A 209 18.82 18.36 9.32
CA PHE A 209 19.63 19.08 8.33
C PHE A 209 19.30 20.56 8.24
N ALA A 210 18.11 20.98 8.70
CA ALA A 210 17.73 22.38 8.84
C ALA A 210 18.18 23.00 10.17
N GLY A 211 18.96 22.29 10.99
CA GLY A 211 19.45 22.80 12.27
C GLY A 211 18.35 23.01 13.30
N PHE A 212 17.28 22.21 13.23
CA PHE A 212 16.10 22.29 14.09
C PHE A 212 15.40 23.66 14.05
N LYS A 213 15.45 24.36 12.90
CA LYS A 213 14.88 25.71 12.74
C LYS A 213 13.40 25.82 13.14
N ASN A 214 12.63 24.74 13.04
CA ASN A 214 11.19 24.77 13.25
C ASN A 214 10.78 24.38 14.66
N THR A 215 11.69 23.77 15.42
CA THR A 215 11.38 23.14 16.71
C THR A 215 12.32 23.57 17.84
N ALA A 216 13.52 24.07 17.57
CA ALA A 216 14.55 24.38 18.58
C ALA A 216 14.17 25.46 19.60
N HIS A 217 13.14 26.27 19.31
CA HIS A 217 12.67 27.33 20.21
C HIS A 217 11.85 26.81 21.40
N ASN A 218 11.45 25.53 21.39
CA ASN A 218 10.65 24.92 22.44
C ASN A 218 11.49 24.45 23.63
N ASP A 219 10.88 24.37 24.82
CA ASP A 219 11.50 23.72 25.96
C ASP A 219 11.63 22.20 25.75
N TRP A 220 12.52 21.58 26.53
CA TRP A 220 12.85 20.17 26.36
C TRP A 220 11.67 19.22 26.63
N ILE A 221 10.74 19.57 27.52
CA ILE A 221 9.59 18.71 27.83
C ILE A 221 8.60 18.75 26.66
N THR A 222 8.32 19.94 26.14
CA THR A 222 7.48 20.13 24.94
C THR A 222 8.05 19.36 23.74
N LEU A 223 9.37 19.46 23.50
CA LEU A 223 10.04 18.68 22.47
C LEU A 223 9.93 17.18 22.70
N ALA A 224 10.22 16.71 23.91
CA ALA A 224 10.16 15.28 24.20
C ALA A 224 8.77 14.69 23.96
N LEU A 225 7.71 15.38 24.37
CA LEU A 225 6.33 14.90 24.23
C LEU A 225 5.76 15.08 22.82
N PHE A 226 5.79 16.30 22.28
CA PHE A 226 5.11 16.60 21.01
C PHE A 226 5.96 16.31 19.79
N TYR A 227 7.28 16.48 19.87
CA TYR A 227 8.17 16.14 18.76
C TYR A 227 8.66 14.70 18.84
N GLY A 228 9.10 14.25 20.03
CA GLY A 228 9.65 12.91 20.25
C GLY A 228 8.56 11.84 20.29
N VAL A 229 7.74 11.83 21.33
CA VAL A 229 6.75 10.76 21.55
C VAL A 229 5.71 10.71 20.44
N MET A 230 5.09 11.85 20.12
CA MET A 230 3.99 11.86 19.15
C MET A 230 4.45 11.38 17.77
N ASN A 231 5.49 11.97 17.18
CA ASN A 231 6.01 11.49 15.89
C ASN A 231 6.68 10.11 15.99
N GLY A 232 7.21 9.73 17.15
CA GLY A 232 7.78 8.41 17.42
C GLY A 232 6.76 7.28 17.23
N LEU A 233 5.48 7.51 17.54
CA LEU A 233 4.41 6.54 17.25
C LEU A 233 4.27 6.28 15.74
N TRP A 234 4.42 7.31 14.90
CA TRP A 234 4.41 7.21 13.43
C TRP A 234 5.70 6.63 12.85
N VAL A 235 6.72 6.37 13.66
CA VAL A 235 7.86 5.54 13.28
C VAL A 235 7.60 4.09 13.71
N ILE A 236 7.27 3.88 14.98
CA ILE A 236 7.17 2.54 15.58
C ILE A 236 6.07 1.71 14.93
N PHE A 237 4.84 2.24 14.83
CA PHE A 237 3.72 1.47 14.31
C PHE A 237 3.83 1.17 12.81
N PRO A 238 4.17 2.14 11.95
CA PRO A 238 4.39 1.86 10.52
C PRO A 238 5.59 0.93 10.28
N ALA A 239 6.66 1.00 11.08
CA ALA A 239 7.76 0.03 11.00
C ALA A 239 7.29 -1.39 11.37
N TYR A 240 6.58 -1.54 12.50
CA TYR A 240 6.00 -2.81 12.91
C TYR A 240 5.08 -3.40 11.82
N MET A 241 4.19 -2.59 11.26
CA MET A 241 3.28 -2.99 10.19
C MET A 241 4.03 -3.37 8.91
N SER A 242 5.05 -2.61 8.52
CA SER A 242 5.86 -2.90 7.32
C SER A 242 6.57 -4.25 7.43
N ILE A 243 7.17 -4.54 8.59
CA ILE A 243 7.81 -5.84 8.84
C ILE A 243 6.78 -6.96 8.78
N THR A 244 5.66 -6.78 9.49
CA THR A 244 4.59 -7.78 9.60
C THR A 244 3.95 -8.10 8.24
N PHE A 245 3.54 -7.07 7.49
CA PHE A 245 2.97 -7.25 6.17
C PHE A 245 4.02 -7.79 5.19
N GLY A 246 5.28 -7.36 5.30
CA GLY A 246 6.39 -7.93 4.54
C GLY A 246 6.52 -9.44 4.76
N SER A 247 6.47 -9.90 6.00
CA SER A 247 6.51 -11.33 6.34
C SER A 247 5.33 -12.10 5.74
N ASP A 248 4.12 -11.54 5.78
CA ASP A 248 2.94 -12.16 5.15
C ASP A 248 3.09 -12.31 3.63
N ILE A 249 3.71 -11.31 2.99
CA ILE A 249 4.01 -11.33 1.56
C ILE A 249 5.02 -12.44 1.24
N PHE A 250 6.10 -12.54 2.02
CA PHE A 250 7.07 -13.63 1.87
C PHE A 250 6.42 -15.01 2.05
N ALA A 251 5.60 -15.18 3.09
CA ALA A 251 4.86 -16.43 3.32
C ALA A 251 3.91 -16.77 2.15
N ALA A 252 3.27 -15.77 1.54
CA ALA A 252 2.44 -15.94 0.35
C ALA A 252 3.23 -16.47 -0.84
N LEU A 253 4.39 -15.85 -1.10
CA LEU A 253 5.26 -16.21 -2.22
C LEU A 253 5.84 -17.62 -2.03
N GLU A 254 6.28 -17.97 -0.83
CA GLU A 254 6.77 -19.32 -0.53
C GLU A 254 5.69 -20.39 -0.71
N ALA A 255 4.46 -20.12 -0.27
CA ALA A 255 3.33 -21.03 -0.45
C ALA A 255 2.99 -21.25 -1.94
N ALA A 256 3.11 -20.19 -2.75
CA ALA A 256 2.93 -20.29 -4.20
C ALA A 256 4.01 -21.18 -4.84
N THR A 257 5.29 -20.96 -4.52
CA THR A 257 6.41 -21.76 -5.06
C THR A 257 6.29 -23.24 -4.69
N LYS A 258 5.92 -23.57 -3.45
CA LYS A 258 5.71 -24.97 -3.02
C LYS A 258 4.55 -25.65 -3.76
N SER A 259 3.51 -24.89 -4.09
CA SER A 259 2.34 -25.40 -4.81
C SER A 259 2.65 -25.71 -6.27
N GLU A 260 3.60 -25.00 -6.89
CA GLU A 260 4.10 -25.30 -8.24
C GLU A 260 4.96 -26.57 -8.24
N ALA A 261 5.93 -26.67 -7.32
CA ALA A 261 6.79 -27.85 -7.22
C ALA A 261 6.02 -29.16 -6.97
N LYS A 262 4.86 -29.10 -6.31
CA LYS A 262 3.98 -30.27 -6.09
C LYS A 262 3.18 -30.66 -7.35
N LYS A 263 2.96 -29.75 -8.30
CA LYS A 263 2.26 -30.05 -9.56
C LYS A 263 3.17 -30.67 -10.62
N ASP A 264 4.47 -30.40 -10.53
CA ASP A 264 5.47 -30.90 -11.48
C ASP A 264 6.01 -32.30 -11.13
N ASN A 265 5.70 -32.81 -9.93
CA ASN A 265 5.98 -34.18 -9.45
C ASN A 265 4.74 -35.07 -9.50
#